data_AF-A0A497B864-F1
#
_entry.id   AF-A0A497B864-F1
#
_cell.length_a   1.000
_cell.length_b   1.000
_cell.length_c   1.000
_cell.angle_alpha   90.00
_cell.angle_beta   90.00
_cell.angle_gamma   90.00
#
_symmetry.space_group_name_H-M   'P 1'
#
loop_
_entity.id
_entity.type
_entity.pdbx_description
1 polymer ?
#
loop_
_entity_poly.entity_id
_entity_poly.type
_entity_poly.pdbx_seq_one_letter_code
_entity_poly.pdbx_strand_id
1 'polypeptide(L)'
;MRGDKYIIGLTGNIATGKSTVARMLERLGAKVIDADRLVHWLLDKDKALKNSIVREFGSDILDENGRIVRKRLAAKVFGKPDALRRLEGLVHPRVIELTKWLINRADEKVIVVEAIKLIEAGMHADCDALWVVTCSRDEQLRRLVENRKMSPQEALIRIRAQPPQELKIALADVVIHNESDLGATWEQVKEEWEKLCQALKAKKVPEAPEPEKYPERAEAEIVARKAVRQDLAALAQVMSEASGKEIPEDEALMRLLEKGYILALSGDRPVGALGWLAENLVASIEDVFISPDFPAAKVLPAMLDAMEEEACTLLCEVAMVALRPDDPSGEIYERSGYQRQDDLDNLYKAWREAAAQLLKDGGQLYLKRLREEIITKPI
;
A
#
# COMPACT_ATOMS: atom_id res chain seq x y z
N MET A 1 3.34 0.33 5.69
CA MET A 1 4.46 1.02 5.02
C MET A 1 4.23 1.02 3.51
N ARG A 2 4.83 1.94 2.75
CA ARG A 2 4.61 2.22 1.31
C ARG A 2 5.00 1.07 0.35
N GLY A 3 5.65 0.01 0.84
CA GLY A 3 6.13 -1.13 0.03
C GLY A 3 7.21 -0.76 -0.98
N ASP A 4 7.61 -1.69 -1.86
CA ASP A 4 8.53 -1.48 -3.00
C ASP A 4 7.91 -0.61 -4.13
N LYS A 5 6.90 0.19 -3.82
CA LYS A 5 6.17 0.97 -4.80
C LYS A 5 6.93 2.24 -5.13
N TYR A 6 7.24 2.40 -6.41
CA TYR A 6 7.77 3.63 -6.93
C TYR A 6 6.64 4.62 -7.19
N ILE A 7 6.65 5.77 -6.52
CA ILE A 7 5.60 6.78 -6.65
C ILE A 7 6.10 7.95 -7.48
N ILE A 8 5.44 8.14 -8.61
CA ILE A 8 5.57 9.32 -9.44
C ILE A 8 4.54 10.34 -8.98
N GLY A 9 5.02 11.50 -8.54
CA GLY A 9 4.19 12.68 -8.40
C GLY A 9 3.99 13.33 -9.76
N LEU A 10 2.77 13.31 -10.32
CA LEU A 10 2.49 13.92 -11.62
C LEU A 10 1.80 15.27 -11.45
N THR A 11 2.47 16.33 -11.87
CA THR A 11 1.93 17.69 -11.78
C THR A 11 2.20 18.52 -13.05
N GLY A 12 1.82 19.79 -13.01
CA GLY A 12 1.77 20.67 -14.18
C GLY A 12 0.62 21.68 -14.07
N ASN A 13 0.78 22.79 -14.76
CA ASN A 13 -0.22 23.86 -14.73
C ASN A 13 -1.51 23.48 -15.45
N ILE A 14 -2.49 24.37 -15.40
CA ILE A 14 -3.78 24.16 -16.04
C ILE A 14 -3.60 23.94 -17.55
N ALA A 15 -4.36 22.99 -18.10
CA ALA A 15 -4.37 22.69 -19.53
C ALA A 15 -3.05 22.21 -20.16
N THR A 16 -2.03 21.86 -19.37
CA THR A 16 -0.80 21.20 -19.89
C THR A 16 -1.02 19.75 -20.30
N GLY A 17 -2.18 19.16 -19.98
CA GLY A 17 -2.53 17.79 -20.35
C GLY A 17 -1.95 16.71 -19.44
N LYS A 18 -1.75 17.01 -18.15
CA LYS A 18 -1.44 16.01 -17.10
C LYS A 18 -2.28 14.74 -17.22
N SER A 19 -3.61 14.88 -17.32
CA SER A 19 -4.49 13.72 -17.39
C SER A 19 -4.31 12.88 -18.67
N THR A 20 -3.75 13.47 -19.73
CA THR A 20 -3.32 12.72 -20.92
C THR A 20 -2.10 11.87 -20.58
N VAL A 21 -1.06 12.47 -19.99
CA VAL A 21 0.15 11.76 -19.56
C VAL A 21 -0.16 10.71 -18.49
N ALA A 22 -1.07 10.98 -17.55
CA ALA A 22 -1.53 10.03 -16.55
C ALA A 22 -2.13 8.78 -17.22
N ARG A 23 -3.02 8.94 -18.20
CA ARG A 23 -3.59 7.83 -18.98
C ARG A 23 -2.54 7.08 -19.79
N MET A 24 -1.52 7.79 -20.29
CA MET A 24 -0.40 7.15 -20.99
C MET A 24 0.38 6.24 -20.03
N LEU A 25 0.71 6.73 -18.84
CA LEU A 25 1.36 5.93 -17.79
C LEU A 25 0.48 4.76 -17.31
N GLU A 26 -0.83 4.96 -17.20
CA GLU A 26 -1.79 3.90 -16.89
C GLU A 26 -1.75 2.77 -17.93
N ARG A 27 -1.71 3.12 -19.23
CA ARG A 27 -1.56 2.14 -20.33
C ARG A 27 -0.24 1.38 -20.29
N LEU A 28 0.80 1.99 -19.72
CA LEU A 28 2.11 1.37 -19.56
C LEU A 28 2.20 0.49 -18.30
N GLY A 29 1.14 0.45 -17.48
CA GLY A 29 1.02 -0.44 -16.33
C GLY A 29 1.11 0.25 -14.97
N ALA A 30 1.08 1.59 -14.92
CA ALA A 30 1.03 2.33 -13.66
C ALA A 30 -0.39 2.38 -13.07
N LYS A 31 -0.49 2.42 -11.74
CA LYS A 31 -1.75 2.81 -11.09
C LYS A 31 -1.84 4.33 -10.99
N VAL A 32 -2.86 4.94 -11.58
CA VAL A 32 -3.10 6.38 -11.42
C VAL A 32 -4.08 6.64 -10.26
N ILE A 33 -3.68 7.53 -9.37
CA ILE A 33 -4.50 8.10 -8.30
C ILE A 33 -4.67 9.59 -8.59
N ASP A 34 -5.88 9.98 -8.99
CA ASP A 34 -6.26 11.37 -9.27
C ASP A 34 -6.73 12.06 -7.97
N ALA A 35 -5.89 12.92 -7.41
CA ALA A 35 -6.17 13.62 -6.16
C ALA A 35 -7.37 14.59 -6.28
N ASP A 36 -7.58 15.20 -7.44
CA ASP A 36 -8.71 16.10 -7.67
C ASP A 36 -10.03 15.32 -7.64
N ARG A 37 -10.04 14.07 -8.13
CA ARG A 37 -11.17 13.15 -7.97
C ARG A 37 -11.39 12.72 -6.52
N LEU A 38 -10.32 12.47 -5.76
CA LEU A 38 -10.43 12.12 -4.34
C LEU A 38 -11.06 13.26 -3.52
N VAL A 39 -10.70 14.51 -3.80
CA VAL A 39 -11.35 15.68 -3.19
C VAL A 39 -12.86 15.64 -3.41
N HIS A 40 -13.31 15.42 -4.64
CA HIS A 40 -14.74 15.36 -4.94
C HIS A 40 -15.44 14.22 -4.21
N TRP A 41 -14.80 13.05 -4.14
CA TRP A 41 -15.35 11.90 -3.44
C TRP A 41 -15.46 12.17 -1.94
N LEU A 42 -14.42 12.75 -1.32
CA LEU A 42 -14.40 13.08 0.11
C LEU A 42 -15.46 14.14 0.46
N LEU A 43 -15.67 15.17 -0.36
CA LEU A 43 -16.71 16.17 -0.12
C LEU A 43 -18.13 15.58 -0.08
N ASP A 44 -18.36 14.45 -0.75
CA ASP A 44 -19.65 13.75 -0.76
C ASP A 44 -19.74 12.68 0.34
N LYS A 45 -18.68 11.86 0.52
CA LYS A 45 -18.70 10.65 1.36
C LYS A 45 -18.16 10.86 2.77
N ASP A 46 -17.22 11.78 2.97
CA ASP A 46 -16.64 12.05 4.29
C ASP A 46 -17.51 13.04 5.06
N LYS A 47 -18.39 12.50 5.91
CA LYS A 47 -19.29 13.29 6.75
C LYS A 47 -18.52 14.21 7.72
N ALA A 48 -17.38 13.76 8.24
CA ALA A 48 -16.59 14.54 9.19
C ALA A 48 -15.97 15.75 8.49
N LEU A 49 -15.34 15.54 7.33
CA LEU A 49 -14.81 16.63 6.50
C LEU A 49 -15.91 17.60 6.09
N LYS A 50 -17.04 17.10 5.60
CA LYS A 50 -18.19 17.93 5.22
C LYS A 50 -18.66 18.81 6.38
N ASN A 51 -18.81 18.25 7.57
CA ASN A 51 -19.23 18.99 8.75
C ASN A 51 -18.23 20.09 9.13
N SER A 52 -16.93 19.82 9.05
CA SER A 52 -15.89 20.83 9.28
C SER A 52 -15.95 21.97 8.27
N ILE A 53 -16.15 21.66 6.99
CA ILE A 53 -16.30 22.68 5.93
C ILE A 53 -17.58 23.51 6.16
N VAL A 54 -18.69 22.90 6.54
CA VAL A 54 -19.95 23.61 6.82
C VAL A 54 -19.81 24.53 8.04
N ARG A 55 -19.11 24.09 9.09
CA ARG A 55 -18.81 24.93 10.26
C ARG A 55 -17.98 26.15 9.89
N GLU A 56 -17.01 25.99 8.99
CA GLU A 56 -16.09 27.05 8.58
C GLU A 56 -16.73 28.04 7.58
N PHE A 57 -17.47 27.55 6.59
CA PHE A 57 -17.94 28.36 5.45
C PHE A 57 -19.44 28.67 5.45
N GLY A 58 -20.19 28.11 6.40
CA GLY A 58 -21.63 28.26 6.54
C GLY A 58 -22.42 27.16 5.82
N SER A 59 -23.67 26.98 6.22
CA SER A 59 -24.60 25.99 5.64
C SER A 59 -25.16 26.38 4.27
N ASP A 60 -24.99 27.63 3.84
CA ASP A 60 -25.47 28.12 2.54
C ASP A 60 -24.75 27.46 1.34
N ILE A 61 -23.62 26.78 1.59
CA ILE A 61 -22.93 25.95 0.61
C ILE A 61 -23.63 24.62 0.34
N LEU A 62 -24.65 24.24 1.12
CA LEU A 62 -25.37 22.97 0.96
C LEU A 62 -26.57 23.09 0.01
N ASP A 63 -26.89 21.99 -0.69
CA ASP A 63 -28.18 21.81 -1.36
C ASP A 63 -29.27 21.29 -0.40
N GLU A 64 -30.48 21.11 -0.91
CA GLU A 64 -31.64 20.60 -0.16
C GLU A 64 -31.42 19.18 0.40
N ASN A 65 -30.47 18.42 -0.17
CA ASN A 65 -30.11 17.07 0.26
C ASN A 65 -28.90 17.06 1.20
N GLY A 66 -28.40 18.24 1.63
CA GLY A 66 -27.24 18.35 2.51
C GLY A 66 -25.91 17.99 1.85
N ARG A 67 -25.80 18.11 0.51
CA ARG A 67 -24.56 17.94 -0.26
C ARG A 67 -23.89 19.29 -0.52
N ILE A 68 -22.56 19.31 -0.53
CA ILE A 68 -21.81 20.54 -0.83
C ILE A 68 -21.98 20.92 -2.31
N VAL A 69 -22.53 22.10 -2.55
CA VAL A 69 -22.57 22.75 -3.87
C VAL A 69 -21.23 23.40 -4.13
N ARG A 70 -20.36 22.70 -4.87
CA ARG A 70 -18.99 23.15 -5.19
C ARG A 70 -18.91 24.58 -5.74
N LYS A 71 -19.87 25.01 -6.56
CA LYS A 71 -19.93 26.38 -7.10
C LYS A 71 -20.09 27.43 -5.98
N ARG A 72 -20.91 27.14 -4.97
CA ARG A 72 -21.13 28.02 -3.81
C ARG A 72 -19.88 28.04 -2.92
N LEU A 73 -19.29 26.88 -2.64
CA LEU A 73 -18.04 26.80 -1.88
C LEU A 73 -16.89 27.53 -2.61
N ALA A 74 -16.76 27.35 -3.92
CA ALA A 74 -15.77 28.05 -4.74
C ALA A 74 -15.96 29.57 -4.66
N ALA A 75 -17.19 30.08 -4.69
CA ALA A 75 -17.47 31.51 -4.54
C ALA A 75 -17.06 32.06 -3.17
N LYS A 76 -17.06 31.24 -2.12
CA LYS A 76 -16.60 31.63 -0.77
C LYS A 76 -15.08 31.80 -0.68
N VAL A 77 -14.32 31.06 -1.48
CA VAL A 77 -12.84 31.06 -1.45
C VAL A 77 -12.18 31.78 -2.62
N PHE A 78 -12.91 32.01 -3.71
CA PHE A 78 -12.38 32.66 -4.90
C PHE A 78 -11.92 34.10 -4.60
N GLY A 79 -10.70 34.43 -5.01
CA GLY A 79 -10.08 35.73 -4.76
C GLY A 79 -9.77 36.02 -3.27
N LYS A 80 -9.90 35.03 -2.38
CA LYS A 80 -9.68 35.18 -0.93
C LYS A 80 -8.63 34.18 -0.44
N PRO A 81 -7.34 34.55 -0.44
CA PRO A 81 -6.23 33.65 -0.09
C PRO A 81 -6.38 32.99 1.29
N ASP A 82 -6.85 33.74 2.31
CA ASP A 82 -7.04 33.19 3.66
C ASP A 82 -8.14 32.15 3.73
N ALA A 83 -9.26 32.41 3.06
CA ALA A 83 -10.38 31.48 2.98
C ALA A 83 -9.98 30.21 2.22
N LEU A 84 -9.22 30.35 1.14
CA LEU A 84 -8.68 29.22 0.39
C LEU A 84 -7.72 28.38 1.25
N ARG A 85 -6.79 29.01 1.98
CA ARG A 85 -5.87 28.30 2.90
C ARG A 85 -6.61 27.50 3.97
N ARG A 86 -7.68 28.06 4.55
CA ARG A 86 -8.50 27.32 5.53
C ARG A 86 -9.21 26.13 4.92
N LEU A 87 -9.77 26.28 3.72
CA LEU A 87 -10.38 25.15 3.00
C LEU A 87 -9.35 24.06 2.69
N GLU A 88 -8.19 24.45 2.18
CA GLU A 88 -7.08 23.52 1.87
C GLU A 88 -6.58 22.80 3.12
N GLY A 89 -6.45 23.50 4.25
CA GLY A 89 -6.05 22.90 5.52
C GLY A 89 -7.02 21.85 6.05
N LEU A 90 -8.32 21.95 5.73
CA LEU A 90 -9.30 20.92 6.05
C LEU A 90 -9.24 19.73 5.08
N VAL A 91 -9.05 20.01 3.78
CA VAL A 91 -9.18 19.01 2.71
C VAL A 91 -7.89 18.21 2.51
N HIS A 92 -6.72 18.86 2.49
CA HIS A 92 -5.44 18.21 2.15
C HIS A 92 -5.10 17.04 3.07
N PRO A 93 -5.22 17.11 4.41
CA PRO A 93 -4.89 15.97 5.27
C PRO A 93 -5.72 14.72 4.94
N ARG A 94 -7.02 14.90 4.64
CA ARG A 94 -7.94 13.81 4.28
C ARG A 94 -7.61 13.21 2.91
N VAL A 95 -7.24 14.05 1.95
CA VAL A 95 -6.80 13.58 0.62
C VAL A 95 -5.48 12.81 0.73
N ILE A 96 -4.52 13.30 1.53
CA ILE A 96 -3.23 12.63 1.75
C ILE A 96 -3.44 11.25 2.39
N GLU A 97 -4.27 11.17 3.43
CA GLU A 97 -4.59 9.91 4.11
C GLU A 97 -5.25 8.90 3.16
N LEU A 98 -6.26 9.32 2.40
CA LEU A 98 -6.91 8.46 1.41
C LEU A 98 -5.95 8.05 0.28
N THR A 99 -5.08 8.96 -0.15
CA THR A 99 -4.05 8.67 -1.16
C THR A 99 -3.08 7.62 -0.65
N LYS A 100 -2.59 7.74 0.59
CA LYS A 100 -1.73 6.73 1.24
C LYS A 100 -2.43 5.38 1.37
N TRP A 101 -3.70 5.38 1.74
CA TRP A 101 -4.51 4.17 1.81
C TRP A 101 -4.63 3.49 0.44
N LEU A 102 -4.89 4.25 -0.62
CA LEU A 102 -4.97 3.74 -2.00
C LEU A 102 -3.62 3.24 -2.52
N ILE A 103 -2.54 3.97 -2.25
CA ILE A 103 -1.17 3.55 -2.57
C ILE A 103 -0.91 2.18 -1.93
N ASN A 104 -1.20 2.01 -0.65
CA ASN A 104 -0.93 0.76 0.06
C ASN A 104 -1.71 -0.43 -0.51
N ARG A 105 -2.90 -0.20 -1.08
CA ARG A 105 -3.77 -1.24 -1.65
C ARG A 105 -3.61 -1.49 -3.16
N ALA A 106 -2.86 -0.64 -3.85
CA ALA A 106 -2.55 -0.86 -5.26
C ALA A 106 -1.65 -2.10 -5.44
N ASP A 107 -1.88 -2.89 -6.48
CA ASP A 107 -1.04 -4.06 -6.78
C ASP A 107 0.15 -3.67 -7.68
N GLU A 108 0.02 -2.54 -8.36
CA GLU A 108 0.99 -2.01 -9.30
C GLU A 108 2.25 -1.51 -8.58
N LYS A 109 3.41 -1.81 -9.17
CA LYS A 109 4.73 -1.39 -8.63
C LYS A 109 5.02 0.09 -8.85
N VAL A 110 4.41 0.70 -9.85
CA VAL A 110 4.53 2.13 -10.11
C VAL A 110 3.17 2.77 -9.89
N ILE A 111 3.14 3.74 -8.98
CA ILE A 111 1.94 4.52 -8.66
C ILE A 111 2.16 5.94 -9.15
N VAL A 112 1.16 6.51 -9.79
CA VAL A 112 1.16 7.90 -10.24
C VAL A 112 0.14 8.66 -9.40
N VAL A 113 0.59 9.63 -8.60
CA VAL A 113 -0.30 10.54 -7.87
C VAL A 113 -0.42 11.82 -8.69
N GLU A 114 -1.55 11.99 -9.37
CA GLU A 114 -1.84 13.17 -10.18
C GLU A 114 -2.50 14.26 -9.32
N ALA A 115 -1.87 15.43 -9.22
CA ALA A 115 -2.48 16.60 -8.58
C ALA A 115 -1.98 17.92 -9.19
N ILE A 116 -2.88 18.89 -9.38
CA ILE A 116 -2.50 20.24 -9.84
C ILE A 116 -1.65 20.98 -8.79
N LYS A 117 -1.99 20.78 -7.51
CA LYS A 117 -1.34 21.41 -6.34
C LYS A 117 -0.42 20.45 -5.58
N LEU A 118 0.20 19.49 -6.29
CA LEU A 118 1.01 18.45 -5.67
C LEU A 118 2.16 19.02 -4.81
N ILE A 119 2.82 20.07 -5.32
CA ILE A 119 3.95 20.70 -4.65
C ILE A 119 3.46 21.55 -3.49
N GLU A 120 2.46 22.39 -3.77
CA GLU A 120 1.86 23.33 -2.83
C GLU A 120 1.19 22.62 -1.64
N ALA A 121 0.67 21.40 -1.84
CA ALA A 121 0.10 20.55 -0.80
C ALA A 121 1.15 19.72 -0.04
N GLY A 122 2.44 19.82 -0.39
CA GLY A 122 3.52 19.03 0.23
C GLY A 122 3.54 17.55 -0.16
N MET A 123 2.64 17.10 -1.05
CA MET A 123 2.51 15.69 -1.44
C MET A 123 3.70 15.17 -2.24
N HIS A 124 4.43 16.07 -2.93
CA HIS A 124 5.65 15.73 -3.66
C HIS A 124 6.77 15.17 -2.77
N ALA A 125 6.81 15.51 -1.47
CA ALA A 125 7.81 15.00 -0.54
C ALA A 125 7.63 13.49 -0.24
N ASP A 126 6.40 12.99 -0.42
CA ASP A 126 6.06 11.57 -0.30
C ASP A 126 6.16 10.84 -1.66
N CYS A 127 6.80 11.43 -2.69
CA CYS A 127 7.01 10.82 -4.02
C CYS A 127 8.50 10.44 -4.23
N ASP A 128 8.78 9.44 -5.06
CA ASP A 128 10.17 9.05 -5.44
C ASP A 128 10.70 9.88 -6.61
N ALA A 129 9.80 10.32 -7.49
CA ALA A 129 10.13 11.27 -8.55
C ALA A 129 8.96 12.22 -8.82
N LEU A 130 9.27 13.47 -9.14
CA LEU A 130 8.34 14.49 -9.57
C LEU A 130 8.38 14.62 -11.10
N TRP A 131 7.28 14.27 -11.74
CA TRP A 131 7.08 14.44 -13.18
C TRP A 131 6.22 15.68 -13.44
N VAL A 132 6.72 16.60 -14.25
CA VAL A 132 6.04 17.85 -14.60
C VAL A 132 5.66 17.86 -16.06
N VAL A 133 4.35 17.95 -16.33
CA VAL A 133 3.82 18.12 -17.68
C VAL A 133 3.67 19.61 -17.98
N THR A 134 4.35 20.06 -19.04
CA THR A 134 4.38 21.46 -19.46
C THR A 134 3.93 21.62 -20.91
N CYS A 135 3.43 22.81 -21.23
CA CYS A 135 3.24 23.27 -22.60
C CYS A 135 3.26 24.80 -22.64
N SER A 136 3.36 25.36 -23.85
CA SER A 136 3.30 26.79 -24.08
C SER A 136 1.99 27.42 -23.55
N ARG A 137 2.05 28.69 -23.16
CA ARG A 137 0.87 29.44 -22.68
C ARG A 137 -0.21 29.56 -23.75
N ASP A 138 0.19 29.66 -25.01
CA ASP A 138 -0.73 29.72 -26.15
C ASP A 138 -1.48 28.41 -26.30
N GLU A 139 -0.80 27.27 -26.13
CA GLU A 139 -1.43 25.96 -26.15
C GLU A 139 -2.37 25.75 -24.94
N GLN A 140 -2.00 26.24 -23.75
CA GLN A 140 -2.90 26.24 -22.58
C GLN A 140 -4.17 27.03 -22.87
N LEU A 141 -4.03 28.24 -23.40
CA LEU A 141 -5.15 29.11 -23.75
C LEU A 141 -6.05 28.44 -24.80
N ARG A 142 -5.45 27.95 -25.88
CA ARG A 142 -6.15 27.22 -26.96
C ARG A 142 -6.96 26.06 -26.39
N ARG A 143 -6.36 25.19 -25.58
CA ARG A 143 -7.04 24.05 -24.96
C ARG A 143 -8.16 24.46 -24.00
N LEU A 144 -7.99 25.53 -23.23
CA LEU A 144 -9.04 26.03 -22.34
C LEU A 144 -10.25 26.57 -23.12
N VAL A 145 -10.01 27.26 -24.22
CA VAL A 145 -11.08 27.81 -25.07
C VAL A 145 -11.74 26.70 -25.89
N GLU A 146 -10.96 25.92 -26.63
CA GLU A 146 -11.49 24.95 -27.59
C GLU A 146 -12.08 23.71 -26.92
N ASN A 147 -11.38 23.15 -25.92
CA ASN A 147 -11.79 21.88 -25.31
C ASN A 147 -12.67 22.10 -24.08
N ARG A 148 -12.42 23.16 -23.30
CA ARG A 148 -13.20 23.46 -22.08
C ARG A 148 -14.24 24.56 -22.26
N LYS A 149 -14.39 25.10 -23.48
CA LYS A 149 -15.41 26.10 -23.86
C LYS A 149 -15.42 27.34 -22.97
N MET A 150 -14.26 27.73 -22.44
CA MET A 150 -14.10 28.94 -21.64
C MET A 150 -13.96 30.17 -22.54
N SER A 151 -14.34 31.34 -22.04
CA SER A 151 -13.96 32.58 -22.71
C SER A 151 -12.44 32.79 -22.63
N PRO A 152 -11.81 33.44 -23.62
CA PRO A 152 -10.37 33.76 -23.56
C PRO A 152 -9.97 34.53 -22.29
N GLN A 153 -10.86 35.40 -21.81
CA GLN A 153 -10.66 36.20 -20.60
C GLN A 153 -10.64 35.31 -19.35
N GLU A 154 -11.61 34.41 -19.20
CA GLU A 154 -11.64 33.45 -18.08
C GLU A 154 -10.44 32.50 -18.10
N ALA A 155 -10.05 32.04 -19.29
CA ALA A 155 -8.88 31.18 -19.47
C ALA A 155 -7.59 31.88 -19.01
N LEU A 156 -7.36 33.13 -19.42
CA LEU A 156 -6.20 33.92 -19.01
C LEU A 156 -6.18 34.19 -17.51
N ILE A 157 -7.34 34.49 -16.89
CA ILE A 157 -7.43 34.67 -15.43
C ILE A 157 -6.95 33.39 -14.72
N ARG A 158 -7.38 32.21 -15.18
CA ARG A 158 -6.99 30.94 -14.57
C ARG A 158 -5.51 30.60 -14.76
N ILE A 159 -4.95 30.88 -15.94
CA ILE A 159 -3.52 30.69 -16.21
C ILE A 159 -2.69 31.59 -15.30
N ARG A 160 -3.06 32.87 -15.17
CA ARG A 160 -2.34 33.85 -14.35
C ARG A 160 -2.49 33.65 -12.85
N ALA A 161 -3.55 32.97 -12.41
CA ALA A 161 -3.76 32.64 -11.00
C ALA A 161 -2.81 31.54 -10.49
N GLN A 162 -2.08 30.87 -11.38
CA GLN A 162 -1.10 29.85 -11.01
C GLN A 162 0.32 30.43 -11.03
N PRO A 163 1.23 29.93 -10.17
CA PRO A 163 2.64 30.28 -10.27
C PRO A 163 3.23 29.95 -11.65
N PRO A 164 4.32 30.63 -12.06
CA PRO A 164 5.05 30.32 -13.28
C PRO A 164 5.42 28.82 -13.37
N GLN A 165 5.32 28.25 -14.58
CA GLN A 165 5.58 26.82 -14.79
C GLN A 165 7.03 26.45 -14.48
N GLU A 166 7.93 27.40 -14.70
CA GLU A 166 9.37 27.32 -14.50
C GLU A 166 9.71 26.92 -13.05
N LEU A 167 8.90 27.35 -12.08
CA LEU A 167 9.07 26.96 -10.68
C LEU A 167 8.81 25.47 -10.45
N LYS A 168 7.85 24.88 -11.17
CA LYS A 168 7.58 23.44 -11.09
C LYS A 168 8.65 22.65 -11.84
N ILE A 169 9.02 23.14 -13.03
CA ILE A 169 10.07 22.54 -13.87
C ILE A 169 11.41 22.47 -13.11
N ALA A 170 11.77 23.51 -12.37
CA ALA A 170 13.01 23.55 -11.60
C ALA A 170 13.09 22.49 -10.48
N LEU A 171 11.95 21.95 -10.04
CA LEU A 171 11.87 20.90 -9.02
C LEU A 171 11.68 19.50 -9.63
N ALA A 172 11.49 19.41 -10.95
CA ALA A 172 11.11 18.18 -11.61
C ALA A 172 12.32 17.26 -11.82
N ASP A 173 12.13 15.96 -11.56
CA ASP A 173 13.06 14.92 -11.98
C ASP A 173 12.87 14.59 -13.47
N VAL A 174 11.63 14.69 -13.96
CA VAL A 174 11.27 14.46 -15.36
C VAL A 174 10.33 15.56 -15.84
N VAL A 175 10.61 16.10 -17.03
CA VAL A 175 9.78 17.10 -17.70
C VAL A 175 9.20 16.49 -18.97
N ILE A 176 7.88 16.47 -19.10
CA ILE A 176 7.18 16.00 -20.29
C ILE A 176 6.60 17.21 -21.03
N HIS A 177 7.06 17.44 -22.26
CA HIS A 177 6.56 18.50 -23.12
C HIS A 177 5.36 18.01 -23.92
N ASN A 178 4.18 18.53 -23.60
CA ASN A 178 2.91 18.16 -24.23
C ASN A 178 2.33 19.32 -25.03
N GLU A 179 3.00 19.63 -26.14
CA GLU A 179 2.53 20.59 -27.15
C GLU A 179 1.44 19.94 -28.05
N SER A 180 1.36 20.30 -29.33
CA SER A 180 0.25 19.87 -30.20
C SER A 180 0.34 18.42 -30.69
N ASP A 181 1.53 17.81 -30.67
CA ASP A 181 1.73 16.43 -31.13
C ASP A 181 1.66 15.41 -29.99
N LEU A 182 0.57 14.64 -29.97
CA LEU A 182 0.34 13.57 -29.01
C LEU A 182 1.27 12.36 -29.23
N GLY A 183 1.74 12.13 -30.47
CA GLY A 183 2.70 11.07 -30.79
C GLY A 183 4.05 11.35 -30.15
N ALA A 184 4.58 12.56 -30.36
CA ALA A 184 5.81 13.01 -29.71
C ALA A 184 5.70 13.02 -28.17
N THR A 185 4.53 13.33 -27.62
CA THR A 185 4.29 13.25 -26.17
C THR A 185 4.31 11.79 -25.69
N TRP A 186 3.70 10.87 -26.44
CA TRP A 186 3.70 9.45 -26.12
C TRP A 186 5.11 8.85 -26.14
N GLU A 187 5.93 9.22 -27.12
CA GLU A 187 7.32 8.78 -27.21
C GLU A 187 8.14 9.24 -26.00
N GLN A 188 8.04 10.51 -25.60
CA GLN A 188 8.67 11.01 -24.37
C GLN A 188 8.24 10.22 -23.14
N VAL A 189 6.93 10.00 -22.95
CA VAL A 189 6.40 9.26 -21.80
C VAL A 189 6.91 7.82 -21.81
N LYS A 190 6.94 7.17 -22.97
CA LYS A 190 7.42 5.80 -23.11
C LYS A 190 8.92 5.70 -22.82
N GLU A 191 9.72 6.62 -23.33
CA GLU A 191 11.18 6.65 -23.07
C GLU A 191 11.47 6.79 -21.58
N GLU A 192 10.84 7.77 -20.91
CA GLU A 192 11.02 7.99 -19.48
C GLU A 192 10.49 6.82 -18.64
N TRP A 193 9.40 6.19 -19.08
CA TRP A 193 8.89 4.96 -18.48
C TRP A 193 9.86 3.78 -18.61
N GLU A 194 10.48 3.60 -19.78
CA GLU A 194 11.47 2.55 -20.01
C GLU A 194 12.73 2.78 -19.18
N LYS A 195 13.23 4.03 -19.10
CA LYS A 195 14.34 4.41 -18.21
C LYS A 195 14.00 4.11 -16.76
N LEU A 196 12.80 4.45 -16.31
CA LEU A 196 12.33 4.12 -14.97
C LEU A 196 12.30 2.60 -14.76
N CYS A 197 11.73 1.83 -15.68
CA CYS A 197 11.68 0.37 -15.58
C CYS A 197 13.08 -0.25 -15.56
N GLN A 198 14.02 0.27 -16.34
CA GLN A 198 15.43 -0.14 -16.31
C GLN A 198 16.07 0.21 -14.98
N ALA A 199 15.87 1.42 -14.46
CA ALA A 199 16.40 1.85 -13.16
C ALA A 199 15.82 1.02 -12.01
N LEU A 200 14.54 0.67 -12.07
CA LEU A 200 13.89 -0.22 -11.10
C LEU A 200 14.38 -1.66 -11.19
N LYS A 201 14.76 -2.13 -12.40
CA LYS A 201 15.40 -3.43 -12.61
C LYS A 201 16.88 -3.43 -12.18
N ALA A 202 17.61 -2.36 -12.46
CA ALA A 202 19.02 -2.19 -12.08
C ALA A 202 19.17 -1.99 -10.56
N LYS A 203 18.24 -1.29 -9.90
CA LYS A 203 18.16 -1.28 -8.43
C LYS A 203 17.83 -2.65 -7.83
N LYS A 204 17.34 -3.60 -8.63
CA LYS A 204 17.10 -5.01 -8.25
C LYS A 204 18.24 -5.96 -8.62
N VAL A 205 19.34 -5.46 -9.20
CA VAL A 205 20.52 -6.26 -9.52
C VAL A 205 21.74 -5.56 -8.94
N PRO A 206 22.29 -5.99 -7.80
CA PRO A 206 23.72 -5.83 -7.61
C PRO A 206 24.41 -6.70 -8.67
N GLU A 207 25.22 -6.08 -9.51
CA GLU A 207 26.12 -6.73 -10.44
C GLU A 207 27.02 -7.69 -9.64
N ALA A 208 26.87 -8.99 -9.86
CA ALA A 208 27.80 -9.99 -9.35
C ALA A 208 29.07 -9.97 -10.22
N PRO A 209 30.28 -9.84 -9.65
CA PRO A 209 31.48 -10.20 -10.38
C PRO A 209 31.63 -11.73 -10.45
N GLU A 210 32.17 -12.21 -11.56
CA GLU A 210 32.46 -13.61 -11.88
C GLU A 210 33.39 -14.31 -10.86
N PRO A 211 33.46 -15.66 -10.87
CA PRO A 211 33.67 -16.47 -9.67
C PRO A 211 35.15 -16.57 -9.29
N GLU A 212 35.56 -15.76 -8.32
CA GLU A 212 36.74 -16.09 -7.51
C GLU A 212 36.30 -16.74 -6.20
N LYS A 213 36.66 -18.02 -6.07
CA LYS A 213 36.58 -18.84 -4.85
C LYS A 213 36.98 -18.01 -3.62
N TYR A 214 36.09 -17.77 -2.68
CA TYR A 214 36.38 -17.48 -1.24
C TYR A 214 35.03 -17.44 -0.47
N PRO A 215 35.02 -17.47 0.87
CA PRO A 215 34.88 -18.66 1.70
C PRO A 215 33.58 -18.61 2.55
N GLU A 216 33.37 -19.60 3.42
CA GLU A 216 32.34 -19.57 4.47
C GLU A 216 32.26 -18.23 5.25
N ARG A 217 31.04 -17.84 5.67
CA ARG A 217 30.59 -16.77 6.64
C ARG A 217 29.75 -15.67 5.97
N ALA A 218 28.67 -15.09 6.52
CA ALA A 218 28.10 -15.04 7.87
C ALA A 218 26.56 -15.06 7.79
N GLU A 219 25.87 -15.47 8.85
CA GLU A 219 24.40 -15.67 8.87
C GLU A 219 23.65 -14.37 8.64
N ALA A 220 22.90 -14.28 7.54
CA ALA A 220 22.02 -13.15 7.25
C ALA A 220 20.84 -13.10 8.22
N GLU A 221 20.35 -11.89 8.50
CA GLU A 221 19.20 -11.64 9.37
C GLU A 221 17.91 -12.24 8.77
N ILE A 222 17.07 -12.83 9.63
CA ILE A 222 15.77 -13.38 9.22
C ILE A 222 14.71 -12.28 9.27
N VAL A 223 14.05 -12.03 8.14
CA VAL A 223 12.93 -11.10 8.03
C VAL A 223 11.67 -11.88 7.67
N ALA A 224 10.63 -11.75 8.48
CA ALA A 224 9.33 -12.35 8.20
C ALA A 224 8.26 -11.28 7.93
N ARG A 225 7.36 -11.57 6.99
CA ARG A 225 6.26 -10.67 6.62
C ARG A 225 5.10 -11.45 6.05
N LYS A 226 3.91 -10.85 6.00
CA LYS A 226 2.78 -11.41 5.28
C LYS A 226 3.16 -11.73 3.83
N ALA A 227 2.85 -12.95 3.41
CA ALA A 227 3.01 -13.41 2.04
C ALA A 227 1.85 -12.88 1.19
N VAL A 228 2.18 -12.53 -0.05
CA VAL A 228 1.22 -12.03 -1.06
C VAL A 228 1.30 -12.89 -2.31
N ARG A 229 0.39 -12.66 -3.26
CA ARG A 229 0.36 -13.41 -4.53
C ARG A 229 1.65 -13.29 -5.36
N GLN A 230 2.48 -12.28 -5.13
CA GLN A 230 3.77 -12.14 -5.80
C GLN A 230 4.84 -13.09 -5.20
N ASP A 231 4.58 -13.63 -4.02
CA ASP A 231 5.46 -14.56 -3.32
C ASP A 231 5.14 -16.03 -3.65
N LEU A 232 4.25 -16.31 -4.62
CA LEU A 232 3.84 -17.68 -4.94
C LEU A 232 5.04 -18.58 -5.26
N ALA A 233 6.00 -18.08 -6.05
CA ALA A 233 7.23 -18.80 -6.33
C ALA A 233 8.05 -19.07 -5.06
N ALA A 234 8.13 -18.11 -4.15
CA ALA A 234 8.88 -18.24 -2.89
C ALA A 234 8.18 -19.17 -1.89
N LEU A 235 6.85 -19.12 -1.80
CA LEU A 235 6.02 -20.03 -1.01
C LEU A 235 6.13 -21.46 -1.57
N ALA A 236 5.93 -21.63 -2.87
CA ALA A 236 6.10 -22.90 -3.57
C ALA A 236 7.51 -23.47 -3.33
N GLN A 237 8.55 -22.64 -3.45
CA GLN A 237 9.93 -23.04 -3.18
C GLN A 237 10.12 -23.53 -1.74
N VAL A 238 9.78 -22.73 -0.73
CA VAL A 238 10.05 -23.11 0.66
C VAL A 238 9.19 -24.27 1.13
N MET A 239 7.94 -24.35 0.67
CA MET A 239 7.06 -25.50 0.93
C MET A 239 7.65 -26.76 0.27
N SER A 240 8.19 -26.64 -0.95
CA SER A 240 8.82 -27.76 -1.63
C SER A 240 10.07 -28.24 -0.92
N GLU A 241 10.94 -27.31 -0.54
CA GLU A 241 12.18 -27.59 0.20
C GLU A 241 11.89 -28.25 1.56
N ALA A 242 10.93 -27.70 2.32
CA ALA A 242 10.57 -28.21 3.65
C ALA A 242 9.86 -29.56 3.62
N SER A 243 9.01 -29.81 2.61
CA SER A 243 8.26 -31.06 2.49
C SER A 243 9.00 -32.16 1.74
N GLY A 244 10.07 -31.82 1.01
CA GLY A 244 10.79 -32.73 0.12
C GLY A 244 10.00 -33.16 -1.11
N LYS A 245 8.89 -32.48 -1.44
CA LYS A 245 8.01 -32.75 -2.59
C LYS A 245 7.88 -31.48 -3.43
N GLU A 246 7.83 -31.62 -4.75
CA GLU A 246 7.57 -30.47 -5.62
C GLU A 246 6.13 -29.97 -5.40
N ILE A 247 6.00 -28.72 -4.95
CA ILE A 247 4.75 -28.00 -4.79
C ILE A 247 4.72 -26.90 -5.85
N PRO A 248 3.84 -27.01 -6.85
CA PRO A 248 3.76 -26.02 -7.93
C PRO A 248 3.09 -24.71 -7.45
N GLU A 249 3.33 -23.62 -8.19
CA GLU A 249 2.82 -22.29 -7.83
C GLU A 249 1.29 -22.20 -7.76
N ASP A 250 0.57 -23.02 -8.51
CA ASP A 250 -0.89 -23.11 -8.47
C ASP A 250 -1.39 -23.75 -7.17
N GLU A 251 -0.72 -24.78 -6.66
CA GLU A 251 -1.01 -25.33 -5.32
C GLU A 251 -0.70 -24.30 -4.22
N ALA A 252 0.44 -23.61 -4.32
CA ALA A 252 0.79 -22.53 -3.40
C ALA A 252 -0.25 -21.39 -3.43
N LEU A 253 -0.80 -21.10 -4.62
CA LEU A 253 -1.87 -20.12 -4.78
C LEU A 253 -3.16 -20.59 -4.12
N MET A 254 -3.56 -21.85 -4.30
CA MET A 254 -4.76 -22.40 -3.66
C MET A 254 -4.67 -22.27 -2.14
N ARG A 255 -3.52 -22.63 -1.55
CA ARG A 255 -3.26 -22.46 -0.11
C ARG A 255 -3.35 -21.00 0.33
N LEU A 256 -2.77 -20.08 -0.44
CA LEU A 256 -2.79 -18.64 -0.14
C LEU A 256 -4.21 -18.02 -0.24
N LEU A 257 -5.11 -18.63 -1.01
CA LEU A 257 -6.51 -18.21 -1.09
C LEU A 257 -7.35 -18.71 0.09
N GLU A 258 -6.98 -19.86 0.67
CA GLU A 258 -7.70 -20.47 1.80
C GLU A 258 -7.35 -19.80 3.13
N LYS A 259 -6.09 -19.41 3.33
CA LYS A 259 -5.62 -18.86 4.60
C LYS A 259 -4.48 -17.85 4.46
N GLY A 260 -4.23 -17.10 5.52
CA GLY A 260 -3.12 -16.16 5.57
C GLY A 260 -1.79 -16.90 5.62
N TYR A 261 -0.77 -16.37 4.95
CA TYR A 261 0.60 -16.87 5.08
C TYR A 261 1.53 -15.76 5.51
N ILE A 262 2.51 -16.09 6.36
CA ILE A 262 3.72 -15.34 6.62
C ILE A 262 4.86 -16.03 5.88
N LEU A 263 5.71 -15.27 5.20
CA LEU A 263 6.92 -15.75 4.55
C LEU A 263 8.13 -15.19 5.30
N ALA A 264 9.07 -16.06 5.67
CA ALA A 264 10.38 -15.70 6.20
C ALA A 264 11.47 -15.81 5.13
N LEU A 265 12.33 -14.80 5.10
CA LEU A 265 13.45 -14.67 4.18
C LEU A 265 14.76 -14.50 4.97
N SER A 266 15.84 -15.09 4.48
CA SER A 266 17.22 -14.84 4.93
C SER A 266 17.97 -14.19 3.77
N GLY A 267 18.11 -12.85 3.81
CA GLY A 267 18.41 -12.09 2.59
C GLY A 267 17.27 -12.25 1.57
N ASP A 268 17.60 -12.70 0.36
CA ASP A 268 16.61 -12.95 -0.70
C ASP A 268 16.11 -14.41 -0.76
N ARG A 269 16.68 -15.31 0.04
CA ARG A 269 16.30 -16.73 0.04
C ARG A 269 15.05 -16.94 0.92
N PRO A 270 13.98 -17.58 0.43
CA PRO A 270 12.87 -17.99 1.27
C PRO A 270 13.28 -19.16 2.16
N VAL A 271 13.09 -19.00 3.47
CA VAL A 271 13.57 -19.94 4.49
C VAL A 271 12.48 -20.45 5.41
N GLY A 272 11.31 -19.79 5.45
CA GLY A 272 10.14 -20.35 6.10
C GLY A 272 8.82 -19.81 5.52
N ALA A 273 7.75 -20.55 5.73
CA ALA A 273 6.38 -20.09 5.54
C ALA A 273 5.49 -20.59 6.68
N LEU A 274 4.63 -19.73 7.21
CA LEU A 274 3.68 -20.04 8.27
C LEU A 274 2.27 -19.72 7.79
N GLY A 275 1.42 -20.73 7.68
CA GLY A 275 0.01 -20.61 7.32
C GLY A 275 -0.87 -20.50 8.56
N TRP A 276 -1.81 -19.56 8.57
CA TRP A 276 -2.70 -19.30 9.70
C TRP A 276 -4.08 -18.79 9.28
N LEU A 277 -5.08 -19.07 10.11
CA LEU A 277 -6.46 -18.63 9.97
C LEU A 277 -6.88 -17.73 11.13
N ALA A 278 -7.75 -16.77 10.83
CA ALA A 278 -8.33 -15.88 11.83
C ALA A 278 -9.86 -16.08 11.88
N GLU A 279 -10.36 -16.72 12.93
CA GLU A 279 -11.79 -16.96 13.13
C GLU A 279 -12.17 -16.71 14.58
N ASN A 280 -13.33 -16.07 14.82
CA ASN A 280 -13.85 -15.84 16.18
C ASN A 280 -12.83 -15.25 17.18
N LEU A 281 -12.00 -14.30 16.71
CA LEU A 281 -10.92 -13.67 17.47
C LEU A 281 -9.78 -14.62 17.88
N VAL A 282 -9.67 -15.79 17.25
CA VAL A 282 -8.58 -16.75 17.44
C VAL A 282 -7.73 -16.79 16.17
N ALA A 283 -6.41 -16.66 16.32
CA ALA A 283 -5.44 -16.91 15.25
C ALA A 283 -4.92 -18.36 15.38
N SER A 284 -5.32 -19.23 14.46
CA SER A 284 -4.93 -20.64 14.45
C SER A 284 -3.79 -20.84 13.46
N ILE A 285 -2.62 -21.26 13.93
CA ILE A 285 -1.49 -21.66 13.10
C ILE A 285 -1.75 -23.09 12.63
N GLU A 286 -1.78 -23.29 11.31
CA GLU A 286 -2.10 -24.58 10.71
C GLU A 286 -0.93 -25.22 9.97
N ASP A 287 -0.08 -24.39 9.34
CA ASP A 287 1.04 -24.87 8.56
C ASP A 287 2.32 -24.16 8.99
N VAL A 288 3.41 -24.92 9.12
CA VAL A 288 4.75 -24.36 9.31
C VAL A 288 5.72 -25.12 8.42
N PHE A 289 6.32 -24.40 7.48
CA PHE A 289 7.37 -24.86 6.59
C PHE A 289 8.64 -24.10 6.94
N ILE A 290 9.73 -24.82 7.16
CA ILE A 290 11.06 -24.23 7.37
C ILE A 290 12.02 -25.01 6.49
N SER A 291 12.79 -24.30 5.67
CA SER A 291 13.80 -24.93 4.82
C SER A 291 14.80 -25.69 5.70
N PRO A 292 15.15 -26.94 5.36
CA PRO A 292 15.96 -27.81 6.23
C PRO A 292 17.37 -27.28 6.48
N ASP A 293 17.86 -26.38 5.63
CA ASP A 293 19.16 -25.74 5.75
C ASP A 293 19.21 -24.63 6.82
N PHE A 294 18.06 -24.26 7.42
CA PHE A 294 17.95 -23.15 8.36
C PHE A 294 17.52 -23.58 9.76
N PRO A 295 18.14 -23.04 10.83
CA PRO A 295 17.73 -23.34 12.20
C PRO A 295 16.31 -22.84 12.48
N ALA A 296 15.39 -23.75 12.78
CA ALA A 296 14.00 -23.41 13.13
C ALA A 296 13.90 -22.41 14.29
N ALA A 297 14.82 -22.51 15.26
CA ALA A 297 14.90 -21.59 16.41
C ALA A 297 15.19 -20.13 16.03
N LYS A 298 15.63 -19.84 14.80
CA LYS A 298 15.80 -18.48 14.27
C LYS A 298 14.65 -18.07 13.36
N VAL A 299 14.12 -18.99 12.57
CA VAL A 299 13.11 -18.69 11.54
C VAL A 299 11.71 -18.59 12.14
N LEU A 300 11.35 -19.54 13.00
CA LEU A 300 10.00 -19.62 13.55
C LEU A 300 9.63 -18.42 14.42
N PRO A 301 10.47 -17.91 15.36
CA PRO A 301 10.11 -16.74 16.15
C PRO A 301 9.79 -15.51 15.30
N ALA A 302 10.58 -15.25 14.24
CA ALA A 302 10.32 -14.14 13.34
C ALA A 302 8.96 -14.28 12.63
N MET A 303 8.61 -15.49 12.18
CA MET A 303 7.30 -15.74 11.58
C MET A 303 6.15 -15.59 12.57
N LEU A 304 6.35 -16.00 13.82
CA LEU A 304 5.36 -15.83 14.88
C LEU A 304 5.12 -14.35 15.17
N ASP A 305 6.18 -13.55 15.36
CA ASP A 305 6.06 -12.12 15.61
C ASP A 305 5.29 -11.42 14.48
N ALA A 306 5.63 -11.71 13.21
CA ALA A 306 4.93 -11.16 12.05
C ALA A 306 3.46 -11.62 11.94
N MET A 307 3.16 -12.88 12.30
CA MET A 307 1.79 -13.39 12.33
C MET A 307 0.98 -12.73 13.44
N GLU A 308 1.55 -12.60 14.63
CA GLU A 308 0.92 -11.99 15.80
C GLU A 308 0.60 -10.52 15.58
N GLU A 309 1.47 -9.77 14.90
CA GLU A 309 1.19 -8.39 14.47
C GLU A 309 -0.05 -8.32 13.58
N GLU A 310 -0.13 -9.17 12.55
CA GLU A 310 -1.30 -9.24 11.66
C GLU A 310 -2.56 -9.68 12.40
N ALA A 311 -2.47 -10.69 13.26
CA ALA A 311 -3.55 -11.18 14.11
C ALA A 311 -4.06 -10.06 15.04
N CYS A 312 -3.17 -9.25 15.59
CA CYS A 312 -3.53 -8.07 16.38
C CYS A 312 -4.28 -7.03 15.53
N THR A 313 -3.95 -6.82 14.25
CA THR A 313 -4.72 -5.92 13.38
C THR A 313 -6.15 -6.42 13.12
N LEU A 314 -6.35 -7.74 13.15
CA LEU A 314 -7.65 -8.41 12.98
C LEU A 314 -8.43 -8.56 14.28
N LEU A 315 -7.94 -7.97 15.37
CA LEU A 315 -8.54 -8.04 16.70
C LEU A 315 -8.54 -9.43 17.34
N CYS A 316 -7.67 -10.34 16.91
CA CYS A 316 -7.50 -11.63 17.58
C CYS A 316 -7.04 -11.42 19.03
N GLU A 317 -7.63 -12.18 19.94
CA GLU A 317 -7.34 -12.19 21.38
C GLU A 317 -6.23 -13.19 21.73
N VAL A 318 -6.19 -14.31 21.00
CA VAL A 318 -5.26 -15.42 21.22
C VAL A 318 -4.71 -15.97 19.91
N ALA A 319 -3.48 -16.46 19.95
CA ALA A 319 -2.89 -17.31 18.92
C ALA A 319 -2.72 -18.73 19.45
N MET A 320 -2.97 -19.73 18.60
CA MET A 320 -2.93 -21.14 18.96
C MET A 320 -2.23 -21.98 17.91
N VAL A 321 -1.57 -23.05 18.36
CA VAL A 321 -1.04 -24.11 17.50
C VAL A 321 -1.18 -25.45 18.21
N ALA A 322 -1.45 -26.52 17.46
CA ALA A 322 -1.36 -27.89 17.94
C ALA A 322 -0.09 -28.54 17.42
N LEU A 323 0.71 -29.11 18.31
CA LEU A 323 1.95 -29.82 17.97
C LEU A 323 1.86 -31.28 18.40
N ARG A 324 2.64 -32.17 17.77
CA ARG A 324 2.78 -33.53 18.28
C ARG A 324 3.52 -33.50 19.63
N PRO A 325 3.25 -34.44 20.57
CA PRO A 325 3.84 -34.40 21.92
C PRO A 325 5.37 -34.33 21.96
N ASP A 326 6.05 -34.88 20.95
CA ASP A 326 7.51 -34.89 20.83
C ASP A 326 8.03 -33.97 19.71
N ASP A 327 7.22 -33.00 19.26
CA ASP A 327 7.64 -32.08 18.20
C ASP A 327 8.75 -31.14 18.71
N PRO A 328 9.93 -31.11 18.06
CA PRO A 328 11.07 -30.33 18.52
C PRO A 328 10.84 -28.82 18.49
N SER A 329 9.78 -28.36 17.81
CA SER A 329 9.42 -26.95 17.78
C SER A 329 8.73 -26.45 19.06
N GLY A 330 8.28 -27.35 19.96
CA GLY A 330 7.57 -26.97 21.19
C GLY A 330 8.34 -25.97 22.06
N GLU A 331 9.63 -26.20 22.30
CA GLU A 331 10.48 -25.26 23.06
C GLU A 331 10.60 -23.88 22.40
N ILE A 332 10.51 -23.82 21.06
CA ILE A 332 10.60 -22.54 20.33
C ILE A 332 9.33 -21.72 20.58
N TYR A 333 8.15 -22.36 20.54
CA TYR A 333 6.89 -21.71 20.87
C TYR A 333 6.87 -21.21 22.32
N GLU A 334 7.37 -22.00 23.27
CA GLU A 334 7.48 -21.59 24.68
C GLU A 334 8.35 -20.35 24.86
N ARG A 335 9.52 -20.30 24.20
CA ARG A 335 10.40 -19.12 24.21
C ARG A 335 9.76 -17.91 23.54
N SER A 336 8.90 -18.13 22.55
CA SER A 336 8.08 -17.09 21.92
C SER A 336 6.83 -16.71 22.73
N GLY A 337 6.67 -17.24 23.95
CA GLY A 337 5.62 -16.85 24.89
C GLY A 337 4.31 -17.62 24.78
N TYR A 338 4.28 -18.70 23.99
CA TYR A 338 3.15 -19.62 24.00
C TYR A 338 3.22 -20.54 25.21
N GLN A 339 2.07 -20.81 25.82
CA GLN A 339 1.96 -21.69 26.97
C GLN A 339 1.24 -22.97 26.58
N ARG A 340 1.86 -24.10 26.92
CA ARG A 340 1.24 -25.41 26.80
C ARG A 340 -0.05 -25.47 27.64
N GLN A 341 -1.13 -25.95 27.03
CA GLN A 341 -2.42 -26.10 27.68
C GLN A 341 -2.66 -27.58 28.02
N ASP A 342 -2.66 -27.91 29.30
CA ASP A 342 -2.92 -29.28 29.79
C ASP A 342 -4.41 -29.54 30.06
N ASP A 343 -5.20 -28.49 30.27
CA ASP A 343 -6.63 -28.57 30.55
C ASP A 343 -7.41 -27.59 29.68
N LEU A 344 -8.08 -28.12 28.64
CA LEU A 344 -8.85 -27.34 27.69
C LEU A 344 -10.14 -26.78 28.30
N ASP A 345 -10.66 -27.35 29.38
CA ASP A 345 -11.92 -26.90 30.00
C ASP A 345 -11.80 -25.51 30.65
N ASN A 346 -10.56 -25.11 30.99
CA ASN A 346 -10.25 -23.77 31.50
C ASN A 346 -10.18 -22.68 30.41
N LEU A 347 -10.23 -23.06 29.13
CA LEU A 347 -10.27 -22.10 28.03
C LEU A 347 -11.67 -21.47 27.90
N TYR A 348 -11.70 -20.20 27.49
CA TYR A 348 -12.95 -19.53 27.17
C TYR A 348 -13.73 -20.32 26.10
N LYS A 349 -15.07 -20.32 26.18
CA LYS A 349 -15.89 -21.21 25.34
C LYS A 349 -15.60 -21.07 23.84
N ALA A 350 -15.45 -19.84 23.34
CA ALA A 350 -15.14 -19.58 21.94
C ALA A 350 -13.75 -20.09 21.53
N TRP A 351 -12.78 -20.09 22.46
CA TRP A 351 -11.43 -20.59 22.24
C TRP A 351 -11.36 -22.11 22.25
N ARG A 352 -12.23 -22.78 23.02
CA ARG A 352 -12.33 -24.25 23.06
C ARG A 352 -12.72 -24.86 21.71
N GLU A 353 -13.62 -24.21 20.98
CA GLU A 353 -14.07 -24.70 19.67
C GLU A 353 -12.91 -24.70 18.65
N ALA A 354 -12.13 -23.61 18.61
CA ALA A 354 -10.93 -23.51 17.78
C ALA A 354 -9.85 -24.52 18.21
N ALA A 355 -9.62 -24.66 19.53
CA ALA A 355 -8.68 -25.65 20.07
C ALA A 355 -9.07 -27.10 19.72
N ALA A 356 -10.37 -27.43 19.79
CA ALA A 356 -10.86 -28.76 19.44
C ALA A 356 -10.66 -29.08 17.95
N GLN A 357 -10.81 -28.08 17.08
CA GLN A 357 -10.54 -28.24 15.64
C GLN A 357 -9.06 -28.47 15.35
N LEU A 358 -8.15 -27.72 16.00
CA LEU A 358 -6.71 -27.92 15.87
C LEU A 358 -6.22 -29.27 16.40
N LEU A 359 -6.84 -29.77 17.48
CA LEU A 359 -6.49 -31.03 18.12
C LEU A 359 -7.21 -32.26 17.54
N LYS A 360 -7.94 -32.10 16.42
CA LYS A 360 -8.75 -33.18 15.83
C LYS A 360 -7.92 -34.43 15.50
N ASP A 361 -6.67 -34.23 15.08
CA ASP A 361 -5.73 -35.31 14.76
C ASP A 361 -4.80 -35.67 15.93
N GLY A 362 -5.15 -35.22 17.15
CA GLY A 362 -4.35 -35.34 18.36
C GLY A 362 -3.26 -34.28 18.46
N GLY A 363 -2.48 -34.33 19.54
CA GLY A 363 -1.40 -33.40 19.81
C GLY A 363 -1.57 -32.63 21.11
N GLN A 364 -0.81 -31.55 21.22
CA GLN A 364 -0.67 -30.73 22.40
C GLN A 364 -0.80 -29.27 21.99
N LEU A 365 -1.73 -28.56 22.66
CA LEU A 365 -2.06 -27.19 22.33
C LEU A 365 -1.09 -26.23 23.01
N TYR A 366 -0.57 -25.28 22.23
CA TYR A 366 0.19 -24.14 22.70
C TYR A 366 -0.61 -22.88 22.39
N LEU A 367 -0.75 -22.01 23.39
CA LEU A 367 -1.59 -20.81 23.31
C LEU A 367 -0.83 -19.59 23.80
N LYS A 368 -0.89 -18.50 23.04
CA LYS A 368 -0.40 -17.17 23.47
C LYS A 368 -1.55 -16.18 23.48
N ARG A 369 -1.64 -15.38 24.54
CA ARG A 369 -2.55 -14.23 24.57
C ARG A 369 -1.90 -13.07 23.84
N LEU A 370 -2.61 -12.53 22.84
CA LEU A 370 -2.15 -11.38 22.06
C LEU A 370 -2.62 -10.06 22.66
N ARG A 371 -3.65 -10.10 23.52
CA ARG A 371 -4.26 -8.92 24.14
C ARG A 371 -4.57 -9.17 25.61
N GLU A 372 -4.38 -8.14 26.43
CA GLU A 372 -4.74 -8.16 27.85
C GLU A 372 -6.23 -7.86 28.07
N GLU A 373 -6.86 -7.09 27.17
CA GLU A 373 -8.27 -6.74 27.23
C GLU A 373 -9.11 -7.73 26.41
N ILE A 374 -9.90 -8.57 27.09
CA ILE A 374 -10.87 -9.46 26.45
C ILE A 374 -12.06 -8.60 25.99
N ILE A 375 -12.31 -8.55 24.68
CA ILE A 375 -13.47 -7.85 24.09
C ILE A 375 -14.75 -8.63 24.43
N THR A 376 -14.63 -9.96 24.55
CA THR A 376 -15.70 -10.85 25.00
C THR A 376 -15.81 -10.90 26.53
N LYS A 377 -16.30 -9.82 27.16
CA LYS A 377 -16.78 -9.96 28.56
C LYS A 377 -18.02 -10.87 28.60
N PRO A 378 -18.16 -11.77 29.59
CA PRO A 378 -19.39 -12.51 29.78
C PRO A 378 -20.54 -11.54 30.04
N ILE A 379 -21.69 -11.78 29.42
CA ILE A 379 -22.99 -11.30 29.92
C ILE A 379 -23.46 -12.28 30.99
#